data_AF-A0A483A4K1-F1
#
_entry.id   AF-A0A483A4K1-F1
#
_cell.length_a   1.000
_cell.length_b   1.000
_cell.length_c   1.000
_cell.angle_alpha   90.00
_cell.angle_beta   90.00
_cell.angle_gamma   90.00
#
_symmetry.space_group_name_H-M   'P 1'
#
loop_
_entity.id
_entity.type
_entity.pdbx_description
1 polymer ?
#
loop_
_entity_poly.entity_id
_entity_poly.type
_entity_poly.pdbx_seq_one_letter_code
_entity_poly.pdbx_strand_id
1 'polypeptide(L)' 'MRLINMAINDVKIAIDKRNSRLGKCLGFKTPYQVFLERTGVDVRQLGVVYL' A
#
# COMPACT_ATOMS: atom_id res chain seq x y z
N MET A 1 -20.08 -2.16 14.15
CA MET A 1 -19.08 -1.60 13.21
C MET A 1 -17.65 -1.53 13.74
N ARG A 2 -17.39 -1.38 15.05
CA ARG A 2 -16.02 -1.29 15.61
C ARG A 2 -15.12 -2.50 15.30
N LEU A 3 -15.68 -3.71 15.42
CA LEU A 3 -14.99 -4.98 15.14
C LEU A 3 -14.61 -5.13 13.64
N ILE A 4 -15.46 -4.64 12.74
CA ILE A 4 -15.20 -4.66 11.29
C ILE A 4 -14.01 -3.75 10.97
N ASN A 5 -13.97 -2.55 11.57
CA ASN A 5 -12.85 -1.63 11.38
C ASN A 5 -11.54 -2.18 11.94
N MET A 6 -11.58 -2.91 13.07
CA MET A 6 -10.40 -3.60 13.60
C MET A 6 -9.88 -4.67 12.62
N ALA A 7 -10.78 -5.51 12.09
CA ALA A 7 -10.40 -6.54 11.12
C ALA A 7 -9.81 -5.93 9.83
N ILE A 8 -10.37 -4.83 9.33
CA ILE A 8 -9.83 -4.10 8.17
C ILE A 8 -8.42 -3.58 8.47
N ASN A 9 -8.18 -3.03 9.66
CA ASN A 9 -6.85 -2.53 10.04
C ASN A 9 -5.83 -3.66 10.14
N ASP A 10 -6.19 -4.81 10.70
CA ASP A 10 -5.30 -5.96 10.80
C ASP A 10 -4.90 -6.49 9.40
N VAL A 11 -5.87 -6.54 8.48
CA VAL A 11 -5.62 -6.89 7.08
C VAL A 11 -4.68 -5.88 6.42
N LYS A 12 -4.90 -4.57 6.62
CA LYS A 12 -4.01 -3.51 6.10
C LYS A 12 -2.57 -3.69 6.62
N ILE A 13 -2.41 -3.93 7.93
CA ILE A 13 -1.08 -4.15 8.55
C ILE A 13 -0.40 -5.40 7.98
N ALA A 14 -1.14 -6.49 7.78
CA ALA A 14 -0.60 -7.72 7.22
C ALA A 14 -0.12 -7.53 5.77
N ILE A 15 -0.90 -6.81 4.95
CA ILE A 15 -0.53 -6.46 3.57
C ILE A 15 0.72 -5.58 3.55
N ASP A 16 0.78 -4.54 4.40
CA ASP A 16 1.91 -3.62 4.46
C ASP A 16 3.21 -4.35 4.86
N LYS A 17 3.16 -5.19 5.90
CA LYS A 17 4.30 -6.03 6.32
C LYS A 17 4.78 -6.93 5.19
N ARG A 18 3.85 -7.57 4.46
CA ARG A 18 4.18 -8.44 3.33
C ARG A 18 4.85 -7.66 2.19
N ASN A 19 4.29 -6.53 1.80
CA ASN A 19 4.82 -5.70 0.72
C ASN A 19 6.18 -5.09 1.07
N SER A 20 6.35 -4.61 2.30
CA SER A 20 7.64 -4.10 2.80
C SER A 20 8.73 -5.17 2.75
N ARG A 21 8.41 -6.41 3.16
CA ARG A 21 9.36 -7.53 3.13
C ARG A 21 9.74 -7.92 1.71
N LEU A 22 8.78 -8.05 0.81
CA LEU A 22 9.05 -8.36 -0.61
C LEU A 22 9.87 -7.25 -1.27
N GLY A 23 9.60 -5.99 -0.94
CA GLY A 23 10.39 -4.86 -1.43
C GLY A 23 11.85 -4.93 -0.98
N LYS A 24 12.10 -5.24 0.29
CA LYS A 24 13.47 -5.37 0.84
C LYS A 24 14.22 -6.59 0.30
N CYS A 25 13.55 -7.74 0.22
CA CYS A 25 14.21 -9.01 -0.12
C CYS A 25 14.36 -9.23 -1.63
N LEU A 26 13.39 -8.78 -2.43
CA LEU A 26 13.33 -9.08 -3.87
C LEU A 26 13.41 -7.80 -4.73
N GLY A 27 13.57 -6.62 -4.14
CA GLY A 27 13.51 -5.35 -4.87
C GLY A 27 12.13 -5.08 -5.47
N PHE A 28 11.08 -5.74 -4.99
CA PHE A 28 9.74 -5.62 -5.53
C PHE A 28 9.16 -4.22 -5.28
N LYS A 29 8.74 -3.53 -6.34
CA LYS A 29 8.03 -2.26 -6.24
C LYS A 29 6.53 -2.49 -6.44
N THR A 30 5.73 -1.90 -5.56
CA THR A 30 4.27 -1.91 -5.75
C THR A 30 3.87 -1.09 -6.97
N PRO A 31 2.72 -1.38 -7.62
CA PRO A 31 2.24 -0.57 -8.73
C PRO A 31 2.18 0.93 -8.42
N TYR A 32 1.82 1.30 -7.19
CA TYR A 32 1.79 2.70 -6.74
C TYR A 32 3.18 3.33 -6.66
N GLN A 33 4.18 2.59 -6.19
CA GLN A 33 5.57 3.06 -6.17
C GLN A 33 6.12 3.22 -7.59
N VAL A 34 5.86 2.26 -8.48
CA VAL A 34 6.26 2.36 -9.89
C VAL A 34 5.58 3.55 -10.57
N PHE A 35 4.29 3.76 -10.30
CA PHE A 35 3.57 4.91 -10.81
C PHE A 35 4.18 6.23 -10.33
N LEU A 36 4.44 6.36 -9.03
CA LEU A 36 5.07 7.54 -8.44
C LEU A 36 6.45 7.80 -9.06
N GLU A 37 7.28 6.78 -9.21
CA GLU A 37 8.61 6.93 -9.83
C GLU A 37 8.54 7.34 -11.30
N ARG A 38 7.54 6.86 -12.05
CA ARG A 38 7.40 7.15 -13.48
C ARG A 38 6.78 8.50 -13.77
N THR A 39 5.88 8.96 -12.90
CA THR A 39 5.04 10.14 -13.15
C THR A 39 5.35 11.32 -12.22
N GLY A 40 6.00 11.07 -11.09
CA GLY A 40 6.16 12.05 -10.01
C GLY A 40 4.88 12.34 -9.22
N VAL A 41 3.76 11.68 -9.56
CA VAL A 41 2.45 11.92 -8.96
C VAL A 41 2.16 10.87 -7.90
N ASP A 42 1.80 11.31 -6.71
CA ASP A 42 1.34 10.42 -5.64
C ASP A 42 -0.12 10.02 -5.90
N VAL A 43 -0.39 8.73 -6.03
CA VAL A 43 -1.74 8.20 -6.29
C VAL A 43 -2.78 8.62 -5.24
N ARG A 44 -2.34 8.99 -4.03
CA ARG A 44 -3.21 9.55 -2.98
C ARG A 44 -3.76 10.93 -3.34
N GLN A 45 -3.03 11.70 -4.14
CA GLN A 45 -3.46 13.00 -4.64
C GLN A 45 -4.55 12.89 -5.71
N LEU A 46 -4.66 11.73 -6.36
CA LEU A 46 -5.64 11.48 -7.41
C LEU A 46 -7.03 11.08 -6.86
N GLY A 47 -7.16 10.84 -5.55
CA GLY A 47 -8.41 10.39 -4.93
C GLY A 47 -8.86 8.98 -5.34
N VAL A 48 -8.03 8.26 -6.11
CA VAL A 48 -8.32 6.90 -6.60
C VAL A 48 -8.02 5.83 -5.54
N VAL A 49 -7.22 6.18 -4.53
CA VAL A 49 -6.78 5.27 -3.47
C VAL A 49 -6.96 5.94 -2.10
N TYR A 50 -7.89 5.43 -1.30
CA TYR A 50 -8.03 5.76 0.13
C TYR A 50 -7.41 4.62 0.95
N LEU A 51 -6.08 4.67 1.15
CA LEU A 51 -5.35 3.73 2.01
C LEU A 51 -5.51 4.08 3.48
#